data_AF-A0A1E4B3K6-F1
#
_entry.id   AF-A0A1E4B3K6-F1
#
_cell.length_a   1.000
_cell.length_b   1.000
_cell.length_c   1.000
_cell.angle_alpha   90.00
_cell.angle_beta   90.00
_cell.angle_gamma   90.00
#
_symmetry.space_group_name_H-M   'P 1'
#
loop_
_entity.id
_entity.type
_entity.pdbx_description
1 polymer ?
#
loop_
_entity_poly.entity_id
_entity_poly.type
_entity_poly.pdbx_seq_one_letter_code
_entity_poly.pdbx_strand_id
1 'polypeptide(L)'
;MPKGRFPDPREEDIMAGERRLSRPDSALPDWHLPDAAYRPIPIAWFAAAFLSQMVVLTALFVALIGQSGWFTIALGSLVTGVIWQWTWQRGMHAGPRGWQIATGLVLGAQLAFVCLGAAARI
;
A
#
# COMPACT_ATOMS: atom_id res chain seq x y z
N MET A 1 -15.78 -0.47 49.44
CA MET A 1 -16.54 0.05 48.29
C MET A 1 -17.92 -0.58 48.32
N PRO A 2 -19.01 0.17 48.07
CA PRO A 2 -20.35 -0.40 48.06
C PRO A 2 -20.41 -1.51 47.01
N LYS A 3 -21.00 -2.67 47.36
CA LYS A 3 -21.26 -3.79 46.44
C LYS A 3 -22.24 -3.27 45.37
N GLY A 4 -21.69 -2.74 44.29
CA GLY A 4 -22.43 -2.05 43.25
C GLY A 4 -23.38 -3.00 42.53
N ARG A 5 -24.45 -2.44 41.99
CA ARG A 5 -25.52 -3.10 41.21
C ARG A 5 -25.02 -3.87 39.97
N PHE A 6 -23.73 -3.85 39.68
CA PHE A 6 -23.12 -4.40 38.48
C PHE A 6 -21.92 -5.27 38.83
N PRO A 7 -21.75 -6.45 38.18
CA PRO A 7 -20.62 -7.36 38.41
C PRO A 7 -19.28 -6.72 38.03
N ASP A 8 -18.19 -7.20 38.62
CA ASP A 8 -16.84 -6.69 38.35
C ASP A 8 -16.39 -7.14 36.94
N PRO A 9 -16.14 -6.20 36.00
CA PRO A 9 -15.70 -6.53 34.64
C PRO A 9 -14.37 -7.32 34.56
N ARG A 10 -13.58 -7.33 35.65
CA ARG A 10 -12.27 -8.00 35.71
C ARG A 10 -12.36 -9.46 36.11
N GLU A 11 -13.44 -9.86 36.76
CA GLU A 11 -13.62 -11.23 37.28
C GLU A 11 -14.76 -11.96 36.57
N GLU A 12 -15.77 -11.22 36.11
CA GLU A 12 -17.00 -11.78 35.56
C GLU A 12 -17.37 -11.14 34.21
N ASP A 13 -18.15 -11.89 33.42
CA ASP A 13 -18.68 -11.39 32.15
C ASP A 13 -19.79 -10.37 32.37
N ILE A 14 -19.70 -9.23 31.68
CA ILE A 14 -20.83 -8.29 31.63
C ILE A 14 -21.72 -8.68 30.46
N MET A 15 -22.97 -9.03 30.77
CA MET A 15 -24.00 -9.38 29.80
C MET A 15 -24.99 -8.23 29.63
N ALA A 16 -25.42 -7.95 28.39
CA ALA A 16 -26.57 -7.12 28.08
C ALA A 16 -27.60 -7.93 27.27
N GLY A 17 -28.65 -8.38 27.94
CA GLY A 17 -29.58 -9.36 27.38
C GLY A 17 -28.84 -10.66 27.07
N GLU A 18 -28.91 -11.13 25.83
CA GLU A 18 -28.20 -12.33 25.37
C GLU A 18 -26.77 -12.04 24.84
N ARG A 19 -26.35 -10.77 24.77
CA ARG A 19 -25.05 -10.37 24.23
C ARG A 19 -24.01 -10.18 25.33
N ARG A 20 -22.84 -10.81 25.17
CA ARG A 20 -21.66 -10.64 26.05
C ARG A 20 -20.89 -9.38 25.65
N LEU A 21 -20.84 -8.37 26.53
CA LEU A 21 -20.23 -7.06 26.28
C LEU A 21 -18.75 -7.00 26.68
N SER A 22 -18.35 -7.73 27.71
CA SER A 22 -16.96 -7.80 28.13
C SER A 22 -16.62 -9.22 28.56
N ARG A 23 -15.39 -9.63 28.25
CA ARG A 23 -14.81 -10.89 28.70
C ARG A 23 -13.62 -10.56 29.60
N PRO A 24 -13.46 -11.19 30.77
CA PRO A 24 -12.34 -10.93 31.68
C PRO A 24 -10.95 -11.13 31.05
N ASP A 25 -10.86 -11.95 30.00
CA ASP A 25 -9.64 -12.26 29.24
C ASP A 25 -9.44 -11.36 28.00
N SER A 26 -10.39 -10.50 27.66
CA SER A 26 -10.24 -9.48 26.62
C SER A 26 -10.15 -8.10 27.27
N ALA A 27 -8.95 -7.51 27.29
CA ALA A 27 -8.72 -6.18 27.86
C ALA A 27 -9.49 -5.04 27.16
N LEU A 28 -10.22 -5.35 26.09
CA LEU A 28 -10.90 -4.39 25.23
C LEU A 28 -12.34 -4.85 24.99
N PRO A 29 -13.32 -3.94 25.05
CA PRO A 29 -14.69 -4.24 24.65
C PRO A 29 -14.79 -4.77 23.22
N ASP A 30 -15.85 -5.52 22.91
CA ASP A 30 -16.11 -6.07 21.56
C ASP A 30 -16.23 -5.00 20.46
N TRP A 31 -16.46 -3.74 20.82
CA TRP A 31 -16.42 -2.58 19.92
C TRP A 31 -15.04 -1.94 19.74
N HIS A 32 -14.04 -2.29 20.56
CA HIS A 32 -12.66 -1.90 20.35
C HIS A 32 -11.98 -2.94 19.47
N LEU A 33 -11.87 -2.64 18.18
CA LEU A 33 -10.93 -3.34 17.32
C LEU A 33 -9.52 -3.08 17.89
N PRO A 34 -8.78 -4.10 18.35
CA PRO A 34 -7.40 -3.92 18.79
C PRO A 34 -6.64 -3.35 17.59
N ASP A 35 -6.14 -2.12 17.72
CA ASP A 35 -5.44 -1.34 16.69
C ASP A 35 -5.64 -1.86 15.27
N ALA A 36 -6.60 -1.28 14.55
CA ALA A 36 -6.71 -1.41 13.10
C ALA A 36 -5.53 -0.69 12.38
N ALA A 37 -4.32 -0.78 12.92
CA ALA A 37 -3.10 -0.37 12.29
C ALA A 37 -2.98 -1.17 10.98
N TYR A 38 -3.05 -0.45 9.87
CA TYR A 38 -2.93 -1.02 8.53
C TYR A 38 -1.68 -1.90 8.46
N ARG A 39 -1.88 -3.21 8.25
CA ARG A 39 -0.79 -4.12 7.94
C ARG A 39 -0.46 -3.94 6.46
N PRO A 40 0.76 -3.57 6.09
CA PRO A 40 1.11 -3.43 4.68
C PRO A 40 0.86 -4.74 3.95
N ILE A 41 -0.03 -4.72 2.97
CA ILE A 41 -0.32 -5.87 2.10
C ILE A 41 0.56 -5.70 0.85
N PRO A 42 1.66 -6.46 0.69
CA PRO A 42 2.65 -6.20 -0.35
C PRO A 42 2.05 -6.27 -1.77
N ILE A 43 1.12 -7.19 -2.02
CA ILE A 43 0.44 -7.32 -3.31
C ILE A 43 -0.38 -6.07 -3.67
N ALA A 44 -1.00 -5.41 -2.69
CA ALA A 44 -1.80 -4.21 -2.93
C ALA A 44 -0.90 -3.05 -3.38
N TRP A 45 0.26 -2.88 -2.73
CA TRP A 45 1.23 -1.85 -3.10
C TRP A 45 1.95 -2.16 -4.42
N PHE A 46 2.26 -3.43 -4.69
CA PHE A 46 2.75 -3.87 -5.99
C PHE A 46 1.75 -3.52 -7.11
N ALA A 47 0.48 -3.90 -6.95
CA ALA A 47 -0.56 -3.64 -7.94
C ALA A 47 -0.77 -2.13 -8.15
N ALA A 48 -0.80 -1.35 -7.06
CA ALA A 48 -0.91 0.10 -7.13
C ALA A 48 0.27 0.72 -7.91
N ALA A 49 1.51 0.29 -7.62
CA ALA A 49 2.70 0.75 -8.33
C ALA A 49 2.66 0.39 -9.82
N PHE A 50 2.34 -0.87 -10.13
CA PHE A 50 2.23 -1.37 -11.50
C PHE A 50 1.21 -0.58 -12.34
N LEU A 51 -0.01 -0.42 -11.80
CA LEU A 51 -1.11 0.25 -12.51
C LEU A 51 -0.86 1.75 -12.64
N SER A 52 -0.42 2.41 -11.56
CA SER A 52 -0.13 3.85 -11.60
C SER A 52 0.99 4.15 -12.59
N GLN A 53 2.08 3.38 -12.56
CA GLN A 53 3.18 3.61 -13.49
C GLN A 53 2.77 3.33 -14.93
N MET A 54 2.01 2.25 -15.19
CA MET A 54 1.51 1.97 -16.53
C MET A 54 0.70 3.14 -17.08
N VAL A 55 -0.28 3.63 -16.32
CA VAL A 55 -1.14 4.74 -16.76
C VAL A 55 -0.33 6.02 -16.98
N VAL A 56 0.52 6.40 -16.02
CA VAL A 56 1.27 7.66 -16.10
C VAL A 56 2.31 7.62 -17.21
N LEU A 57 3.05 6.52 -17.36
CA LEU A 57 4.04 6.39 -18.42
C LEU A 57 3.39 6.37 -19.81
N THR A 58 2.25 5.68 -19.99
CA THR A 58 1.50 5.74 -21.25
C THR A 58 1.04 7.16 -21.56
N ALA A 59 0.47 7.87 -20.59
CA ALA A 59 0.04 9.25 -20.78
C ALA A 59 1.21 10.16 -21.15
N LEU A 60 2.35 10.05 -20.45
CA LEU A 60 3.56 10.81 -20.76
C LEU A 60 4.11 10.50 -22.15
N PHE A 61 4.16 9.23 -22.54
CA PHE A 61 4.66 8.82 -23.85
C PHE A 61 3.83 9.44 -24.98
N VAL A 62 2.49 9.38 -24.87
CA VAL A 62 1.57 9.96 -25.86
C VAL A 62 1.69 11.48 -25.88
N ALA A 63 1.70 12.13 -24.71
CA ALA A 63 1.81 13.59 -24.61
C ALA A 63 3.12 14.12 -25.21
N LEU A 64 4.20 13.35 -25.12
CA LEU A 64 5.55 13.73 -25.60
C LEU A 64 5.92 13.13 -26.95
N ILE A 65 4.97 12.54 -27.69
CA ILE A 65 5.28 11.81 -28.93
C ILE A 65 5.93 12.67 -30.02
N GLY A 66 5.60 13.98 -30.06
CA GLY A 66 6.18 14.95 -31.00
C GLY A 66 7.47 15.61 -30.51
N GLN A 67 7.96 15.28 -29.31
CA GLN A 67 9.19 15.84 -28.74
C GLN A 67 10.37 14.88 -28.93
N SER A 68 11.60 15.33 -28.62
CA SER A 68 12.77 14.45 -28.57
C SER A 68 12.57 13.31 -27.58
N GLY A 69 13.05 12.12 -27.94
CA GLY A 69 13.05 10.93 -27.09
C GLY A 69 13.70 11.16 -25.72
N TRP A 70 14.71 12.03 -25.65
CA TRP A 70 15.38 12.40 -24.39
C TRP A 70 14.42 12.97 -23.34
N PHE A 71 13.46 13.81 -23.74
CA PHE A 71 12.47 14.35 -22.80
C PHE A 71 11.56 13.25 -22.23
N THR A 72 11.18 12.29 -23.08
CA THR A 72 10.34 11.16 -22.66
C THR A 72 11.09 10.27 -21.68
N ILE A 73 12.37 10.00 -21.94
CA ILE A 73 13.23 9.17 -21.08
C ILE A 73 13.48 9.87 -19.74
N ALA A 74 13.84 11.16 -19.76
CA ALA A 74 14.14 11.91 -18.54
C ALA A 74 12.91 12.00 -17.63
N LEU A 75 11.76 12.39 -18.18
CA LEU A 75 10.53 12.54 -17.38
C LEU A 75 9.96 11.18 -16.95
N GLY A 76 10.02 10.16 -17.81
CA GLY A 76 9.62 8.80 -17.46
C GLY A 76 10.47 8.20 -16.34
N SER A 77 11.78 8.44 -16.35
CA SER A 77 12.69 8.01 -15.28
C SER A 77 12.39 8.73 -13.97
N LEU A 78 12.13 10.04 -14.02
CA LEU A 78 11.75 10.84 -12.85
C LEU A 78 10.46 10.32 -12.21
N VAL A 79 9.42 10.10 -13.01
CA VAL A 79 8.14 9.57 -12.52
C VAL A 79 8.29 8.17 -11.94
N THR A 80 9.04 7.30 -12.61
CA THR A 80 9.35 5.96 -12.09
C THR A 80 10.01 6.03 -10.71
N GLY A 81 10.96 6.96 -10.53
CA GLY A 81 11.60 7.21 -9.24
C GLY A 81 10.64 7.69 -8.15
N VAL A 82 9.70 8.57 -8.49
CA VAL A 82 8.66 9.04 -7.55
C VAL A 82 7.73 7.89 -7.14
N ILE A 83 7.27 7.08 -8.10
CA ILE A 83 6.39 5.93 -7.82
C ILE A 83 7.12 4.88 -6.99
N TRP A 84 8.39 4.60 -7.31
CA TRP A 84 9.25 3.73 -6.51
C TRP A 84 9.31 4.18 -5.05
N GLN A 85 9.67 5.45 -4.82
CA GLN A 85 9.81 6.01 -3.48
C GLN A 85 8.48 5.96 -2.71
N TRP A 86 7.38 6.35 -3.36
CA TRP A 86 6.04 6.29 -2.78
C TRP A 86 5.65 4.87 -2.38
N THR A 87 5.89 3.89 -3.26
CA THR A 87 5.61 2.48 -3.00
C THR A 87 6.46 1.93 -1.85
N TRP A 88 7.72 2.35 -1.76
CA TRP A 88 8.64 1.94 -0.70
C TRP A 88 8.20 2.43 0.68
N GLN A 89 7.82 3.71 0.77
CA GLN A 89 7.34 4.34 2.00
C GLN A 89 6.04 3.75 2.52
N ARG A 90 5.17 3.25 1.63
CA ARG A 90 3.87 2.64 2.00
C ARG A 90 3.96 1.23 2.58
N GLY A 91 5.15 0.65 2.62
CA GLY A 91 5.43 -0.60 3.34
C GLY A 91 5.99 -1.72 2.47
N MET A 92 6.32 -1.47 1.20
CA MET A 92 7.04 -2.46 0.39
C MET A 92 8.40 -2.83 1.01
N HIS A 93 9.08 -1.86 1.64
CA HIS A 93 10.37 -2.09 2.32
C HIS A 93 10.30 -3.14 3.45
N ALA A 94 9.14 -3.28 4.09
CA ALA A 94 8.89 -4.24 5.17
C ALA A 94 8.25 -5.55 4.67
N GLY A 95 7.90 -5.63 3.38
CA GLY A 95 7.31 -6.82 2.77
C GLY A 95 8.32 -7.93 2.49
N PRO A 96 7.87 -9.15 2.16
CA PRO A 96 8.74 -10.25 1.75
C PRO A 96 9.63 -9.86 0.55
N ARG A 97 10.88 -10.33 0.55
CA ARG A 97 11.86 -10.03 -0.51
C ARG A 97 11.37 -10.32 -1.93
N GLY A 98 10.56 -11.37 -2.12
CA GLY A 98 9.99 -11.70 -3.42
C GLY A 98 9.14 -10.56 -4.01
N TRP A 99 8.33 -9.89 -3.17
CA TRP A 99 7.52 -8.75 -3.60
C TRP A 99 8.36 -7.51 -3.90
N GLN A 100 9.42 -7.28 -3.12
CA GLN A 100 10.36 -6.19 -3.37
C GLN A 100 11.04 -6.33 -4.74
N ILE A 101 11.55 -7.54 -5.03
CA ILE A 101 12.20 -7.86 -6.30
C ILE A 101 11.20 -7.76 -7.46
N ALA A 102 10.01 -8.36 -7.33
CA ALA A 102 8.98 -8.30 -8.36
C ALA A 102 8.58 -6.86 -8.68
N THR A 103 8.42 -6.01 -7.67
CA THR A 103 8.11 -4.58 -7.85
C THR A 103 9.22 -3.88 -8.64
N GLY A 104 10.49 -4.07 -8.26
CA GLY A 104 11.62 -3.48 -8.97
C GLY A 104 11.72 -3.93 -10.43
N LEU A 105 11.57 -5.23 -10.68
CA LEU A 105 11.61 -5.79 -12.03
C LEU A 105 10.49 -5.24 -12.91
N VAL A 106 9.26 -5.17 -12.39
CA VAL A 106 8.11 -4.72 -13.15
C VAL A 106 8.18 -3.22 -13.46
N LEU A 107 8.55 -2.40 -12.48
CA LEU A 107 8.71 -0.96 -12.72
C LEU A 107 9.87 -0.68 -13.68
N GLY A 108 10.99 -1.41 -13.54
CA GLY A 108 12.11 -1.33 -14.46
C GLY A 108 11.75 -1.77 -15.88
N ALA A 109 10.99 -2.86 -16.03
CA ALA A 109 10.57 -3.38 -17.34
C ALA A 109 9.64 -2.41 -18.07
N GLN A 110 8.67 -1.82 -17.37
CA GLN A 110 7.79 -0.80 -17.95
C GLN A 110 8.57 0.44 -18.41
N LEU A 111 9.51 0.93 -17.58
CA LEU A 111 10.37 2.06 -17.96
C LEU A 111 11.24 1.69 -19.17
N ALA A 112 11.83 0.50 -19.19
CA ALA A 112 12.64 0.03 -20.31
C ALA A 112 11.83 -0.02 -21.61
N PHE A 113 10.57 -0.47 -21.56
CA PHE A 113 9.69 -0.47 -22.73
C PHE A 113 9.43 0.94 -23.27
N VAL A 114 9.19 1.91 -22.39
CA VAL A 114 9.04 3.33 -22.76
C VAL A 114 10.33 3.90 -23.34
N CYS A 115 11.48 3.59 -22.74
CA CYS A 115 12.78 4.01 -23.24
C CYS A 115 13.06 3.46 -24.64
N LEU A 116 12.74 2.18 -24.89
CA LEU A 116 12.88 1.56 -26.22
C LEU A 116 11.98 2.26 -27.26
N GLY A 117 10.72 2.56 -26.91
CA GLY A 117 9.82 3.31 -27.80
C GLY A 117 10.28 4.75 -28.04
N ALA A 118 10.88 5.39 -27.04
CA ALA A 118 11.40 6.74 -27.14
C ALA A 118 12.72 6.81 -27.92
N ALA A 119 13.52 5.74 -27.89
CA ALA A 119 14.82 5.66 -28.57
C ALA A 119 14.73 5.88 -30.09
N ALA A 120 13.59 5.55 -30.71
CA ALA A 120 13.33 5.81 -32.12
C ALA A 120 13.26 7.31 -32.48
N ARG A 121 13.22 8.20 -31.48
CA ARG A 121 13.08 9.66 -31.61
C ARG A 121 14.23 10.43 -30.93
N ILE A 122 15.33 9.74 -30.63
CA ILE A 122 16.55 10.34 -30.07
C ILE A 122 17.35 11.01 -31.18
#